data_AF-A0A1F9VF59-F1
#
_entry.id   AF-A0A1F9VF59-F1
#
_cell.length_a   1.000
_cell.length_b   1.000
_cell.length_c   1.000
_cell.angle_alpha   90.00
_cell.angle_beta   90.00
_cell.angle_gamma   90.00
#
_symmetry.space_group_name_H-M   'P 1'
#
loop_
_entity.id
_entity.type
_entity.pdbx_description
1 polymer ?
#
loop_
_entity_poly.entity_id
_entity_poly.type
_entity_poly.pdbx_seq_one_letter_code
_entity_poly.pdbx_strand_id
1 'polypeptide(L)'
;MDMNANLNRLDALVMASVIDKDLNAPPGASDGDRYIVGPSPTGAWASKAGQIAAWESGGSVWKFYPAKNGWHTYVEDERARYIFHGTAWVKDTAWANVTAYASFQAAHDALPTLGGTVFVPAHGALGNYSHATVPAFAGSGATPALTITKPMILYGEGRDVAHLRDAGSGAENRDSIFINRSGGVEVRGLTIIGAPAAGTGNLIHWYKAASNMDGLLVEACSLNDAMAWAFKSVPDATYYTARLRMTDVLFGQSYVGGAQGGSGGSGSGDVLIGGGTATGSNNLWFTRCEFHGPGYGTFGPGGNLKGNVHLNQASVVVFSNCSAQGKDTSPFLSMENWCTMIQLRDFYSENLNVTGVTAYRIIYDSASGALDHFTVSAGSHFGSDATYGARFFKTGGTNNVMNVRFENVSLRVNEATVTATDEISLGNAGHQVSLDNVTVYSVQDGSRRAARVTGGGLQTVASASTLTLPNSLVPICKVSGTTTINSIGVTFPGDRVTLIFTGALTVSDGAGNIKLATAYNTSSDDSITLACDGTDWYEVCRSGAV
;
A
#
# COMPACT_ATOMS: atom_id res chain seq x y z
N MET A 1 32.33 -26.70 -41.01
CA MET A 1 30.89 -26.95 -41.12
C MET A 1 30.40 -26.19 -42.33
N ASP A 2 29.66 -26.85 -43.21
CA ASP A 2 29.03 -26.20 -44.36
C ASP A 2 27.98 -25.19 -43.87
N MET A 3 27.97 -24.00 -44.46
CA MET A 3 27.03 -22.93 -44.10
C MET A 3 25.59 -23.36 -44.36
N ASN A 4 25.35 -24.17 -45.40
CA ASN A 4 24.02 -24.69 -45.71
C ASN A 4 23.50 -25.63 -44.61
N ALA A 5 24.36 -26.50 -44.06
CA ALA A 5 23.98 -27.37 -42.95
C ALA A 5 23.66 -26.59 -41.66
N ASN A 6 24.35 -25.48 -41.42
CA ASN A 6 24.07 -24.61 -40.28
C ASN A 6 22.76 -23.83 -40.46
N LEU A 7 22.47 -23.37 -41.67
CA LEU A 7 21.23 -22.66 -42.00
C LEU A 7 20.01 -23.59 -41.91
N ASN A 8 20.10 -24.83 -42.41
CA ASN A 8 19.02 -25.82 -42.26
C ASN A 8 18.73 -26.16 -40.80
N ARG A 9 19.78 -26.24 -39.96
CA ARG A 9 19.62 -26.45 -38.52
C ARG A 9 18.95 -25.25 -37.84
N LEU A 10 19.27 -24.03 -38.30
CA LEU A 10 18.66 -22.81 -37.78
C LEU A 10 17.19 -22.72 -38.20
N ASP A 11 16.87 -23.02 -39.45
CA ASP A 11 15.49 -23.07 -39.99
C ASP A 11 14.62 -24.11 -39.27
N ALA A 12 15.18 -25.28 -38.95
CA ALA A 12 14.47 -26.31 -38.21
C ALA A 12 14.17 -25.93 -36.75
N LEU A 13 14.94 -25.02 -36.14
CA LEU A 13 14.92 -24.75 -34.69
C LEU A 13 14.46 -23.33 -34.31
N VAL A 14 14.66 -22.35 -35.18
CA VAL A 14 14.25 -20.96 -34.95
C VAL A 14 12.87 -20.79 -35.58
N MET A 15 11.85 -20.57 -34.73
CA MET A 15 10.43 -20.54 -35.10
C MET A 15 9.85 -21.92 -35.47
N ALA A 16 10.25 -22.98 -34.76
CA ALA A 16 9.74 -24.32 -35.00
C ALA A 16 8.19 -24.38 -34.85
N SER A 17 7.52 -24.63 -35.97
CA SER A 17 6.15 -25.14 -36.05
C SER A 17 6.24 -26.59 -36.50
N VAL A 18 5.65 -27.50 -35.74
CA VAL A 18 5.55 -28.92 -36.07
C VAL A 18 4.11 -29.24 -36.45
N ILE A 19 3.93 -30.12 -37.43
CA ILE A 19 2.63 -30.49 -37.95
C ILE A 19 1.83 -31.27 -36.90
N ASP A 20 2.49 -32.22 -36.25
CA ASP A 20 1.88 -33.13 -35.28
C ASP A 20 2.93 -33.50 -34.21
N LYS A 21 2.43 -33.76 -33.01
CA LYS A 21 3.16 -34.31 -31.88
C LYS A 21 2.51 -35.64 -31.51
N ASP A 22 3.32 -36.71 -31.46
CA ASP A 22 3.01 -38.05 -30.94
C ASP A 22 2.92 -39.21 -31.95
N LEU A 23 3.09 -38.92 -33.25
CA LEU A 23 3.25 -39.97 -34.26
C LEU A 23 4.45 -40.89 -33.96
N ASN A 24 4.19 -42.19 -34.00
CA ASN A 24 5.20 -43.23 -33.75
C ASN A 24 5.82 -43.77 -35.04
N ALA A 25 5.28 -43.46 -36.21
CA ALA A 25 5.83 -43.86 -37.51
C ALA A 25 5.95 -42.63 -38.42
N PRO A 26 7.03 -42.51 -39.23
CA PRO A 26 7.17 -41.40 -40.16
C PRO A 26 6.01 -41.37 -41.18
N PRO A 27 5.30 -40.25 -41.34
CA PRO A 27 4.32 -40.09 -42.42
C PRO A 27 5.01 -39.80 -43.76
N GLY A 28 4.23 -39.72 -44.84
CA GLY A 28 4.69 -39.07 -46.07
C GLY A 28 4.87 -37.57 -45.82
N ALA A 29 6.07 -37.06 -46.08
CA ALA A 29 6.47 -35.69 -45.73
C ALA A 29 7.01 -34.92 -46.94
N SER A 30 6.75 -33.61 -46.95
CA SER A 30 7.29 -32.63 -47.89
C SER A 30 8.45 -31.86 -47.27
N ASP A 31 9.25 -31.18 -48.10
CA ASP A 31 10.41 -30.43 -47.64
C ASP A 31 10.03 -29.44 -46.53
N GLY A 32 10.77 -29.47 -45.41
CA GLY A 32 10.52 -28.59 -44.27
C GLY A 32 9.44 -29.06 -43.29
N ASP A 33 8.75 -30.18 -43.58
CA ASP A 33 7.81 -30.78 -42.63
C ASP A 33 8.53 -31.19 -41.35
N ARG A 34 7.93 -30.86 -40.20
CA ARG A 34 8.52 -31.10 -38.88
C ARG A 34 7.52 -31.78 -37.96
N TYR A 35 8.01 -32.68 -37.11
CA TYR A 35 7.21 -33.47 -36.18
C TYR A 35 7.94 -33.61 -34.84
N ILE A 36 7.18 -33.76 -33.75
CA ILE A 36 7.74 -34.30 -32.50
C ILE A 36 7.50 -35.80 -32.50
N VAL A 37 8.59 -36.56 -32.49
CA VAL A 37 8.53 -38.03 -32.52
C VAL A 37 7.86 -38.56 -31.26
N GLY A 38 6.86 -39.42 -31.44
CA GLY A 38 6.10 -40.06 -30.37
C GLY A 38 6.92 -40.96 -29.43
N PRO A 39 6.31 -41.42 -28.33
CA PRO A 39 7.00 -42.13 -27.26
C PRO A 39 7.50 -43.54 -27.64
N SER A 40 6.94 -44.15 -28.68
CA SER A 40 7.23 -45.53 -29.11
C SER A 40 7.59 -45.60 -30.59
N PRO A 41 8.67 -44.92 -31.04
CA PRO A 41 8.90 -44.69 -32.46
C PRO A 41 9.39 -45.94 -33.22
N THR A 42 9.01 -46.01 -34.49
CA THR A 42 9.21 -47.14 -35.40
C THR A 42 9.80 -46.66 -36.74
N GLY A 43 10.23 -47.61 -37.59
CA GLY A 43 10.78 -47.30 -38.91
C GLY A 43 11.99 -46.35 -38.84
N ALA A 44 12.02 -45.36 -39.72
CA ALA A 44 13.11 -44.37 -39.76
C ALA A 44 13.21 -43.51 -38.49
N TRP A 45 12.18 -43.48 -37.64
CA TRP A 45 12.15 -42.72 -36.38
C TRP A 45 12.60 -43.54 -35.17
N ALA A 46 12.90 -44.84 -35.33
CA ALA A 46 13.32 -45.70 -34.24
C ALA A 46 14.48 -45.09 -33.43
N SER A 47 14.41 -45.17 -32.09
CA SER A 47 15.33 -44.55 -31.11
C SER A 47 15.30 -43.01 -31.01
N LYS A 48 14.36 -42.31 -31.66
CA LYS A 48 14.30 -40.83 -31.69
C LYS A 48 13.15 -40.23 -30.89
N ALA A 49 12.63 -40.95 -29.89
CA ALA A 49 11.50 -40.51 -29.08
C ALA A 49 11.72 -39.09 -28.51
N GLY A 50 10.72 -38.22 -28.65
CA GLY A 50 10.73 -36.85 -28.15
C GLY A 50 11.66 -35.87 -28.88
N GLN A 51 12.38 -36.30 -29.92
CA GLN A 51 13.19 -35.40 -30.74
C GLN A 51 12.33 -34.69 -31.80
N ILE A 52 12.79 -33.52 -32.27
CA ILE A 52 12.18 -32.86 -33.43
C ILE A 52 12.74 -33.55 -34.68
N ALA A 53 11.87 -34.17 -35.47
CA ALA A 53 12.19 -34.72 -36.79
C ALA A 53 11.85 -33.68 -37.86
N ALA A 54 12.78 -33.37 -38.76
CA ALA A 54 12.59 -32.47 -39.91
C ALA A 54 12.90 -33.22 -41.21
N TRP A 55 12.04 -33.09 -42.22
CA TRP A 55 12.25 -33.71 -43.52
C TRP A 55 13.04 -32.80 -44.46
N GLU A 56 14.13 -33.33 -45.02
CA GLU A 56 14.90 -32.66 -46.08
C GLU A 56 14.73 -33.42 -47.40
N SER A 57 13.96 -32.86 -48.32
CA SER A 57 13.66 -33.44 -49.64
C SER A 57 14.91 -33.57 -50.52
N GLY A 58 15.82 -32.61 -50.45
CA GLY A 58 17.08 -32.61 -51.20
C GLY A 58 18.01 -33.78 -50.84
N GLY A 59 17.84 -34.37 -49.65
CA GLY A 59 18.54 -35.58 -49.22
C GLY A 59 17.65 -36.81 -49.13
N SER A 60 16.31 -36.67 -49.22
CA SER A 60 15.32 -37.71 -48.90
C SER A 60 15.56 -38.36 -47.53
N VAL A 61 15.90 -37.55 -46.53
CA VAL A 61 16.26 -38.01 -45.19
C VAL A 61 15.56 -37.21 -44.09
N TRP A 62 15.28 -37.89 -42.98
CA TRP A 62 14.90 -37.26 -41.72
C TRP A 62 16.13 -36.77 -40.97
N LYS A 63 16.12 -35.50 -40.54
CA LYS A 63 17.05 -34.94 -39.57
C LYS A 63 16.40 -34.91 -38.20
N PHE A 64 17.15 -35.29 -37.17
CA PHE A 64 16.65 -35.33 -35.80
C PHE A 64 17.43 -34.40 -34.90
N TYR A 65 16.70 -33.61 -34.12
CA TYR A 65 17.25 -32.64 -33.19
C TYR A 65 16.81 -32.98 -31.77
N PRO A 66 17.73 -33.37 -30.88
CA PRO A 66 17.43 -33.57 -29.46
C PRO A 66 16.98 -32.25 -28.83
N ALA A 67 15.77 -32.25 -28.25
CA ALA A 67 15.24 -31.09 -27.57
C ALA A 67 16.07 -30.76 -26.33
N LYS A 68 16.31 -29.47 -26.09
CA LYS A 68 16.95 -28.98 -24.86
C LYS A 68 15.92 -28.26 -24.00
N ASN A 69 16.17 -28.25 -22.69
CA ASN A 69 15.29 -27.58 -21.73
C ASN A 69 15.00 -26.13 -22.16
N GLY A 70 13.73 -25.73 -22.14
CA GLY A 70 13.28 -24.39 -22.54
C GLY A 70 13.09 -24.19 -24.05
N TRP A 71 13.21 -25.23 -24.88
CA TRP A 71 12.82 -25.13 -26.29
C TRP A 71 11.29 -25.00 -26.41
N HIS A 72 10.83 -24.10 -27.27
CA HIS A 72 9.43 -23.88 -27.58
C HIS A 72 9.12 -24.32 -29.02
N THR A 73 7.94 -24.86 -29.24
CA THR A 73 7.42 -25.17 -30.58
C THR A 73 5.91 -24.93 -30.62
N TYR A 74 5.38 -24.52 -31.77
CA TYR A 74 3.95 -24.58 -32.03
C TYR A 74 3.62 -25.95 -32.63
N VAL A 75 2.51 -26.56 -32.24
CA VAL A 75 2.01 -27.83 -32.78
C VAL A 75 0.68 -27.54 -33.48
N GLU A 76 0.65 -27.77 -34.80
CA GLU A 76 -0.40 -27.28 -35.70
C GLU A 76 -1.73 -28.02 -35.55
N ASP A 77 -1.69 -29.36 -35.42
CA ASP A 77 -2.85 -30.22 -35.20
C ASP A 77 -3.63 -29.87 -33.91
N GLU A 78 -2.89 -29.54 -32.85
CA GLU A 78 -3.42 -29.15 -31.54
C GLU A 78 -3.67 -27.64 -31.41
N ARG A 79 -3.18 -26.86 -32.36
CA ARG A 79 -3.19 -25.39 -32.35
C ARG A 79 -2.63 -24.78 -31.06
N ALA A 80 -1.55 -25.35 -30.53
CA ALA A 80 -1.00 -24.99 -29.21
C ALA A 80 0.52 -24.89 -29.20
N ARG A 81 1.05 -24.04 -28.30
CA ARG A 81 2.50 -24.03 -28.02
C ARG A 81 2.85 -25.12 -27.02
N TYR A 82 4.04 -25.68 -27.16
CA TYR A 82 4.63 -26.69 -26.30
C TYR A 82 6.04 -26.28 -25.87
N ILE A 83 6.45 -26.67 -24.66
CA ILE A 83 7.77 -26.42 -24.07
C ILE A 83 8.42 -27.75 -23.69
N PHE A 84 9.70 -27.92 -24.00
CA PHE A 84 10.48 -29.07 -23.52
C PHE A 84 11.07 -28.80 -22.13
N HIS A 85 10.65 -29.55 -21.11
CA HIS A 85 11.11 -29.40 -19.71
C HIS A 85 12.22 -30.39 -19.32
N GLY A 86 13.17 -30.61 -20.23
CA GLY A 86 14.34 -31.48 -19.99
C GLY A 86 14.06 -32.98 -20.11
N THR A 87 12.83 -33.43 -19.87
CA THR A 87 12.44 -34.86 -20.00
C THR A 87 11.28 -35.10 -20.95
N ALA A 88 10.41 -34.12 -21.17
CA ALA A 88 9.24 -34.26 -22.03
C ALA A 88 8.79 -32.91 -22.63
N TRP A 89 8.07 -32.99 -23.75
CA TRP A 89 7.30 -31.87 -24.31
C TRP A 89 5.96 -31.78 -23.59
N VAL A 90 5.68 -30.63 -22.97
CA VAL A 90 4.42 -30.35 -22.30
C VAL A 90 3.75 -29.15 -22.95
N LYS A 91 2.42 -29.12 -22.95
CA LYS A 91 1.66 -28.01 -23.51
C LYS A 91 2.00 -26.75 -22.70
N ASP A 92 2.28 -25.65 -23.40
CA ASP A 92 2.47 -24.33 -22.82
C ASP A 92 1.10 -23.80 -22.35
N THR A 93 0.58 -24.36 -21.27
CA THR A 93 -0.65 -23.91 -20.60
C THR A 93 -0.39 -22.72 -19.68
N ALA A 94 0.75 -22.04 -19.82
CA ALA A 94 1.04 -20.79 -19.14
C ALA A 94 0.11 -19.65 -19.58
N TRP A 95 -0.85 -19.90 -20.49
CA TRP A 95 -1.94 -18.99 -20.82
C TRP A 95 -3.27 -19.76 -20.97
N ALA A 96 -4.09 -19.75 -19.92
CA ALA A 96 -5.41 -20.35 -19.88
C ALA A 96 -6.48 -19.27 -20.12
N ASN A 97 -7.20 -19.32 -21.25
CA ASN A 97 -8.40 -18.49 -21.42
C ASN A 97 -9.54 -19.10 -20.61
N VAL A 98 -10.10 -18.34 -19.66
CA VAL A 98 -11.11 -18.86 -18.73
C VAL A 98 -12.33 -19.43 -19.45
N THR A 99 -12.70 -18.90 -20.62
CA THR A 99 -13.86 -19.36 -21.41
C THR A 99 -13.72 -20.79 -21.95
N ALA A 100 -12.51 -21.37 -21.92
CA ALA A 100 -12.27 -22.77 -22.28
C ALA A 100 -12.59 -23.75 -21.12
N TYR A 101 -12.99 -23.24 -19.95
CA TYR A 101 -13.19 -24.03 -18.73
C TYR A 101 -14.60 -23.83 -18.14
N ALA A 102 -15.05 -24.79 -17.34
CA ALA A 102 -16.36 -24.70 -16.69
C ALA A 102 -16.41 -23.66 -15.55
N SER A 103 -15.26 -23.33 -14.94
CA SER A 103 -15.14 -22.37 -13.84
C SER A 103 -13.76 -21.73 -13.79
N PHE A 104 -13.66 -20.63 -13.06
CA PHE A 104 -12.36 -19.98 -12.78
C PHE A 104 -11.41 -20.91 -12.01
N GLN A 105 -11.93 -21.70 -11.08
CA GLN A 105 -11.13 -22.71 -10.38
C GLN A 105 -10.59 -23.76 -11.34
N ALA A 106 -11.41 -24.26 -12.29
CA ALA A 106 -10.95 -25.24 -13.28
C ALA A 106 -9.85 -24.68 -14.20
N ALA A 107 -9.92 -23.40 -14.57
CA ALA A 107 -8.86 -22.73 -15.33
C ALA A 107 -7.54 -22.63 -14.53
N HIS A 108 -7.63 -22.32 -13.23
CA HIS A 108 -6.48 -22.31 -12.32
C HIS A 108 -5.88 -23.71 -12.13
N ASP A 109 -6.73 -24.72 -11.93
CA ASP A 109 -6.31 -26.11 -11.72
C ASP A 109 -5.58 -26.68 -12.95
N ALA A 110 -5.92 -26.19 -14.16
CA ALA A 110 -5.26 -26.55 -15.42
C ALA A 110 -3.87 -25.91 -15.63
N LEU A 111 -3.50 -24.88 -14.85
CA LEU A 111 -2.17 -24.28 -14.95
C LEU A 111 -1.07 -25.29 -14.56
N PRO A 112 0.15 -25.19 -15.15
CA PRO A 112 1.31 -25.96 -14.71
C PRO A 112 1.64 -25.71 -13.25
N THR A 113 2.41 -26.61 -12.62
CA THR A 113 2.89 -26.43 -11.24
C THR A 113 3.69 -25.14 -11.05
N LEU A 114 4.43 -24.72 -12.09
CA LEU A 114 5.19 -23.47 -12.10
C LEU A 114 4.31 -22.23 -12.34
N GLY A 115 3.02 -22.41 -12.58
CA GLY A 115 2.05 -21.34 -12.78
C GLY A 115 1.87 -20.89 -14.23
N GLY A 116 1.15 -19.79 -14.40
CA GLY A 116 0.83 -19.20 -15.70
C GLY A 116 -0.17 -18.04 -15.60
N THR A 117 -0.74 -17.65 -16.72
CA THR A 117 -1.77 -16.61 -16.80
C THR A 117 -3.14 -17.26 -16.95
N VAL A 118 -4.11 -16.84 -16.16
CA VAL A 118 -5.53 -17.04 -16.47
C VAL A 118 -6.05 -15.73 -17.06
N PHE A 119 -6.43 -15.79 -18.33
CA PHE A 119 -6.99 -14.67 -19.07
C PHE A 119 -8.50 -14.63 -18.95
N VAL A 120 -9.03 -13.45 -18.64
CA VAL A 120 -10.44 -13.18 -18.41
C VAL A 120 -10.91 -12.15 -19.46
N PRO A 121 -11.51 -12.59 -20.57
CA PRO A 121 -12.03 -11.67 -21.57
C PRO A 121 -13.31 -10.98 -21.09
N ALA A 122 -13.83 -10.03 -21.85
CA ALA A 122 -15.18 -9.50 -21.63
C ALA A 122 -16.23 -10.64 -21.64
N HIS A 123 -17.17 -10.63 -20.69
CA HIS A 123 -18.26 -11.63 -20.67
C HIS A 123 -19.42 -11.30 -21.63
N GLY A 124 -19.09 -10.77 -22.82
CA GLY A 124 -20.01 -10.50 -23.92
C GLY A 124 -21.34 -9.85 -23.49
N ALA A 125 -22.46 -10.38 -23.99
CA ALA A 125 -23.82 -9.86 -23.74
C ALA A 125 -24.33 -10.07 -22.31
N LEU A 126 -23.67 -10.91 -21.50
CA LEU A 126 -24.07 -11.24 -20.12
C LEU A 126 -23.48 -10.26 -19.09
N GLY A 127 -22.56 -9.38 -19.51
CA GLY A 127 -21.96 -8.33 -18.69
C GLY A 127 -20.92 -8.86 -17.68
N ASN A 128 -21.34 -9.72 -16.76
CA ASN A 128 -20.50 -10.18 -15.64
C ASN A 128 -20.33 -11.70 -15.66
N TYR A 129 -19.15 -12.21 -15.28
CA TYR A 129 -19.00 -13.57 -14.79
C TYR A 129 -19.60 -13.67 -13.39
N SER A 130 -20.41 -14.68 -13.12
CA SER A 130 -21.04 -14.89 -11.82
C SER A 130 -21.25 -16.39 -11.55
N HIS A 131 -21.94 -16.72 -10.47
CA HIS A 131 -22.29 -18.11 -10.17
C HIS A 131 -23.20 -18.77 -11.23
N ALA A 132 -23.96 -17.98 -11.99
CA ALA A 132 -24.93 -18.46 -12.96
C ALA A 132 -24.35 -18.56 -14.39
N THR A 133 -23.10 -18.15 -14.59
CA THR A 133 -22.47 -18.10 -15.91
C THR A 133 -21.61 -19.33 -16.17
N VAL A 134 -21.25 -19.55 -17.43
CA VAL A 134 -20.21 -20.50 -17.83
C VAL A 134 -19.17 -19.71 -18.63
N PRO A 135 -17.93 -19.59 -18.13
CA PRO A 135 -17.39 -20.15 -16.88
C PRO A 135 -18.03 -19.54 -15.63
N ALA A 136 -18.21 -20.37 -14.61
CA ALA A 136 -18.76 -19.94 -13.33
C ALA A 136 -17.69 -19.26 -12.49
N PHE A 137 -17.97 -18.04 -12.03
CA PHE A 137 -17.26 -17.41 -10.93
C PHE A 137 -18.07 -17.67 -9.66
N ALA A 138 -17.90 -18.87 -9.10
CA ALA A 138 -18.74 -19.38 -8.02
C ALA A 138 -17.93 -20.19 -7.01
N GLY A 139 -18.18 -19.94 -5.73
CA GLY A 139 -17.79 -20.84 -4.65
C GLY A 139 -18.99 -21.63 -4.12
N SER A 140 -18.75 -22.62 -3.25
CA SER A 140 -19.79 -23.36 -2.54
C SER A 140 -19.67 -23.17 -1.03
N GLY A 141 -20.76 -22.74 -0.37
CA GLY A 141 -20.74 -22.39 1.05
C GLY A 141 -19.66 -21.34 1.37
N ALA A 142 -18.78 -21.65 2.32
CA ALA A 142 -17.65 -20.81 2.71
C ALA A 142 -16.42 -20.89 1.76
N THR A 143 -16.48 -21.71 0.70
CA THR A 143 -15.35 -21.90 -0.23
C THR A 143 -15.27 -20.73 -1.20
N PRO A 144 -14.12 -20.06 -1.39
CA PRO A 144 -13.92 -18.96 -2.35
C PRO A 144 -14.33 -19.28 -3.78
N ALA A 145 -14.65 -18.25 -4.59
CA ALA A 145 -14.94 -18.44 -6.02
C ALA A 145 -13.68 -18.80 -6.83
N LEU A 146 -12.51 -18.36 -6.37
CA LEU A 146 -11.21 -18.74 -6.90
C LEU A 146 -10.21 -18.87 -5.75
N THR A 147 -9.60 -20.05 -5.60
CA THR A 147 -8.49 -20.29 -4.68
C THR A 147 -7.18 -20.44 -5.45
N ILE A 148 -6.27 -19.49 -5.28
CA ILE A 148 -4.98 -19.43 -5.97
C ILE A 148 -3.93 -20.19 -5.16
N THR A 149 -3.54 -21.38 -5.63
CA THR A 149 -2.50 -22.24 -5.00
C THR A 149 -1.19 -22.31 -5.80
N LYS A 150 -1.18 -21.84 -7.05
CA LYS A 150 -0.02 -21.83 -7.97
C LYS A 150 0.37 -20.40 -8.35
N PRO A 151 1.62 -20.15 -8.81
CA PRO A 151 1.99 -18.89 -9.47
C PRO A 151 0.95 -18.53 -10.53
N MET A 152 0.43 -17.30 -10.45
CA MET A 152 -0.61 -16.92 -11.40
C MET A 152 -0.66 -15.42 -11.64
N ILE A 153 -0.81 -15.06 -12.91
CA ILE A 153 -1.34 -13.76 -13.32
C ILE A 153 -2.82 -13.98 -13.65
N LEU A 154 -3.72 -13.36 -12.91
CA LEU A 154 -5.12 -13.25 -13.30
C LEU A 154 -5.27 -11.95 -14.09
N TYR A 155 -5.47 -12.06 -15.41
CA TYR A 155 -5.40 -10.93 -16.32
C TYR A 155 -6.74 -10.70 -17.02
N GLY A 156 -7.37 -9.55 -16.77
CA GLY A 156 -8.53 -9.09 -17.52
C GLY A 156 -8.14 -8.13 -18.65
N GLU A 157 -9.01 -8.03 -19.65
CA GLU A 157 -8.85 -7.12 -20.81
C GLU A 157 -8.94 -5.63 -20.46
N GLY A 158 -9.26 -5.29 -19.22
CA GLY A 158 -9.35 -3.92 -18.74
C GLY A 158 -10.33 -3.77 -17.59
N ARG A 159 -10.02 -2.79 -16.72
CA ARG A 159 -10.78 -2.48 -15.51
C ARG A 159 -12.28 -2.48 -15.76
N ASP A 160 -12.76 -1.75 -16.77
CA ASP A 160 -14.20 -1.58 -17.00
C ASP A 160 -14.81 -2.62 -17.96
N VAL A 161 -14.09 -3.71 -18.26
CA VAL A 161 -14.45 -4.68 -19.30
C VAL A 161 -14.68 -6.09 -18.74
N ALA A 162 -13.74 -6.58 -17.92
CA ALA A 162 -13.80 -7.94 -17.36
C ALA A 162 -14.34 -7.91 -15.93
N HIS A 163 -15.63 -8.21 -15.75
CA HIS A 163 -16.33 -8.07 -14.48
C HIS A 163 -16.58 -9.42 -13.80
N LEU A 164 -16.14 -9.57 -12.55
CA LEU A 164 -16.36 -10.73 -11.69
C LEU A 164 -17.36 -10.37 -10.59
N ARG A 165 -18.48 -11.08 -10.49
CA ARG A 165 -19.55 -10.79 -9.51
C ARG A 165 -19.84 -11.99 -8.62
N ASP A 166 -19.55 -11.86 -7.32
CA ASP A 166 -19.71 -12.93 -6.31
C ASP A 166 -21.15 -13.05 -5.73
N ALA A 167 -22.09 -12.25 -6.25
CA ALA A 167 -23.31 -11.88 -5.53
C ALA A 167 -24.49 -12.89 -5.54
N GLY A 168 -24.33 -14.16 -5.91
CA GLY A 168 -25.51 -14.97 -6.26
C GLY A 168 -25.66 -16.38 -5.69
N SER A 169 -24.88 -16.79 -4.69
CA SER A 169 -25.13 -18.08 -4.01
C SER A 169 -25.84 -17.98 -2.65
N GLY A 170 -26.30 -16.79 -2.23
CA GLY A 170 -26.91 -16.60 -0.90
C GLY A 170 -25.97 -16.85 0.28
N ALA A 171 -24.66 -16.93 0.04
CA ALA A 171 -23.64 -17.15 1.07
C ALA A 171 -22.86 -15.85 1.28
N GLU A 172 -23.27 -15.07 2.27
CA GLU A 172 -22.77 -13.70 2.57
C GLU A 172 -21.39 -13.68 3.26
N ASN A 173 -20.67 -14.80 3.31
CA ASN A 173 -19.48 -14.98 4.15
C ASN A 173 -18.26 -15.54 3.40
N ARG A 174 -18.11 -15.22 2.11
CA ARG A 174 -17.06 -15.79 1.25
C ARG A 174 -16.15 -14.73 0.63
N ASP A 175 -14.88 -15.10 0.45
CA ASP A 175 -13.95 -14.31 -0.37
C ASP A 175 -14.11 -14.59 -1.87
N SER A 176 -14.10 -13.55 -2.71
CA SER A 176 -14.19 -13.73 -4.16
C SER A 176 -12.91 -14.38 -4.72
N ILE A 177 -11.75 -13.86 -4.33
CA ILE A 177 -10.44 -14.42 -4.65
C ILE A 177 -9.67 -14.67 -3.36
N PHE A 178 -9.32 -15.92 -3.13
CA PHE A 178 -8.50 -16.34 -2.01
C PHE A 178 -7.10 -16.73 -2.47
N ILE A 179 -6.07 -16.09 -1.93
CA ILE A 179 -4.68 -16.35 -2.26
C ILE A 179 -4.10 -17.25 -1.18
N ASN A 180 -3.93 -18.54 -1.48
CA ASN A 180 -3.40 -19.54 -0.55
C ASN A 180 -1.95 -19.89 -0.89
N ARG A 181 -1.08 -18.88 -0.92
CA ARG A 181 0.35 -19.03 -1.21
C ARG A 181 1.12 -17.76 -0.91
N SER A 182 2.44 -17.88 -0.93
CA SER A 182 3.34 -16.85 -0.43
C SER A 182 3.80 -15.82 -1.45
N GLY A 183 3.59 -15.95 -2.76
CA GLY A 183 4.11 -14.90 -3.67
C GLY A 183 4.09 -15.26 -5.14
N GLY A 184 4.28 -14.30 -6.03
CA GLY A 184 4.14 -14.51 -7.48
C GLY A 184 2.66 -14.66 -7.89
N VAL A 185 1.83 -13.77 -7.34
CA VAL A 185 0.44 -13.62 -7.74
C VAL A 185 0.26 -12.19 -8.23
N GLU A 186 -0.37 -12.04 -9.38
CA GLU A 186 -0.73 -10.75 -9.94
C GLU A 186 -2.21 -10.76 -10.31
N VAL A 187 -2.92 -9.71 -9.95
CA VAL A 187 -4.32 -9.49 -10.35
C VAL A 187 -4.36 -8.19 -11.14
N ARG A 188 -4.73 -8.28 -12.42
CA ARG A 188 -4.56 -7.18 -13.36
C ARG A 188 -5.82 -6.95 -14.19
N GLY A 189 -6.23 -5.70 -14.38
CA GLY A 189 -7.19 -5.33 -15.42
C GLY A 189 -8.60 -5.89 -15.21
N LEU A 190 -9.07 -6.01 -13.97
CA LEU A 190 -10.37 -6.59 -13.63
C LEU A 190 -11.24 -5.62 -12.85
N THR A 191 -12.55 -5.73 -13.01
CA THR A 191 -13.52 -5.24 -12.04
C THR A 191 -14.02 -6.42 -11.21
N ILE A 192 -13.90 -6.34 -9.89
CA ILE A 192 -14.41 -7.33 -8.94
C ILE A 192 -15.51 -6.65 -8.12
N ILE A 193 -16.70 -7.24 -8.14
CA ILE A 193 -17.91 -6.68 -7.55
C ILE A 193 -18.43 -7.68 -6.52
N GLY A 194 -18.51 -7.24 -5.27
CA GLY A 194 -19.14 -8.02 -4.20
C GLY A 194 -20.66 -8.04 -4.31
N ALA A 195 -21.34 -8.54 -3.28
CA ALA A 195 -22.78 -8.36 -3.14
C ALA A 195 -23.06 -7.18 -2.22
N PRO A 196 -24.05 -6.33 -2.53
CA PRO A 196 -24.49 -5.28 -1.63
C PRO A 196 -25.36 -5.88 -0.50
N ALA A 197 -24.76 -6.73 0.33
CA ALA A 197 -25.38 -7.37 1.50
C ALA A 197 -24.41 -7.36 2.69
N ALA A 198 -24.95 -7.43 3.92
CA ALA A 198 -24.12 -7.54 5.12
C ALA A 198 -23.42 -8.91 5.13
N GLY A 199 -22.12 -8.94 5.42
CA GLY A 199 -21.34 -10.16 5.29
C GLY A 199 -19.92 -10.05 5.79
N THR A 200 -19.21 -11.18 5.85
CA THR A 200 -17.78 -11.24 6.24
C THR A 200 -16.83 -11.46 5.06
N GLY A 201 -17.39 -11.61 3.85
CA GLY A 201 -16.65 -11.84 2.61
C GLY A 201 -15.82 -10.64 2.14
N ASN A 202 -14.62 -10.93 1.62
CA ASN A 202 -13.70 -9.92 1.06
C ASN A 202 -13.55 -10.13 -0.45
N LEU A 203 -13.16 -9.11 -1.22
CA LEU A 203 -12.99 -9.32 -2.66
C LEU A 203 -11.68 -10.07 -2.95
N ILE A 204 -10.57 -9.56 -2.42
CA ILE A 204 -9.28 -10.26 -2.46
C ILE A 204 -8.81 -10.49 -1.03
N HIS A 205 -8.56 -11.75 -0.68
CA HIS A 205 -8.08 -12.13 0.65
C HIS A 205 -6.84 -13.01 0.56
N TRP A 206 -5.81 -12.63 1.32
CA TRP A 206 -4.68 -13.49 1.61
C TRP A 206 -4.66 -13.85 3.11
N TYR A 207 -4.64 -15.16 3.40
CA TYR A 207 -4.63 -15.71 4.76
C TYR A 207 -3.87 -17.04 4.80
N LYS A 208 -3.18 -17.32 5.92
CA LYS A 208 -2.62 -18.65 6.27
C LYS A 208 -1.74 -19.31 5.19
N ALA A 209 -0.90 -18.53 4.50
CA ALA A 209 0.14 -19.11 3.66
C ALA A 209 1.26 -19.77 4.51
N ALA A 210 1.98 -20.73 3.94
CA ALA A 210 3.09 -21.43 4.61
C ALA A 210 4.35 -20.55 4.81
N SER A 211 4.35 -19.33 4.27
CA SER A 211 5.38 -18.31 4.47
C SER A 211 4.81 -16.92 4.14
N ASN A 212 5.58 -15.86 4.38
CA ASN A 212 5.19 -14.46 4.14
C ASN A 212 4.64 -14.23 2.72
N MET A 213 3.73 -13.27 2.57
CA MET A 213 3.33 -12.81 1.25
C MET A 213 4.47 -11.97 0.67
N ASP A 214 4.95 -12.31 -0.52
CA ASP A 214 6.05 -11.66 -1.17
C ASP A 214 5.74 -11.44 -2.65
N GLY A 215 5.50 -10.17 -3.02
CA GLY A 215 5.30 -9.79 -4.41
C GLY A 215 3.89 -10.08 -4.92
N LEU A 216 2.87 -9.69 -4.17
CA LEU A 216 1.52 -9.52 -4.72
C LEU A 216 1.42 -8.17 -5.41
N LEU A 217 0.98 -8.21 -6.67
CA LEU A 217 0.65 -7.04 -7.46
C LEU A 217 -0.85 -7.01 -7.73
N VAL A 218 -1.48 -5.87 -7.46
CA VAL A 218 -2.84 -5.56 -7.96
C VAL A 218 -2.73 -4.33 -8.84
N GLU A 219 -3.05 -4.46 -10.12
CA GLU A 219 -2.81 -3.40 -11.11
C GLU A 219 -4.03 -3.14 -11.99
N ALA A 220 -4.40 -1.87 -12.19
CA ALA A 220 -5.49 -1.48 -13.06
C ALA A 220 -6.81 -2.20 -12.75
N CYS A 221 -7.13 -2.37 -11.46
CA CYS A 221 -8.33 -3.06 -11.00
C CYS A 221 -9.36 -2.08 -10.41
N SER A 222 -10.63 -2.48 -10.44
CA SER A 222 -11.71 -1.84 -9.69
C SER A 222 -12.27 -2.84 -8.70
N LEU A 223 -12.31 -2.48 -7.43
CA LEU A 223 -12.79 -3.33 -6.34
C LEU A 223 -14.01 -2.63 -5.71
N ASN A 224 -15.21 -3.16 -5.96
CA ASN A 224 -16.46 -2.48 -5.65
C ASN A 224 -17.37 -3.34 -4.78
N ASP A 225 -18.18 -2.69 -3.95
CA ASP A 225 -19.27 -3.31 -3.19
C ASP A 225 -18.81 -4.50 -2.33
N ALA A 226 -17.61 -4.41 -1.73
CA ALA A 226 -17.15 -5.42 -0.80
C ALA A 226 -18.10 -5.50 0.40
N MET A 227 -18.35 -6.72 0.90
CA MET A 227 -19.18 -6.94 2.10
C MET A 227 -18.43 -6.57 3.38
N ALA A 228 -17.13 -6.90 3.44
CA ALA A 228 -16.23 -6.54 4.55
C ALA A 228 -15.08 -5.66 4.05
N TRP A 229 -14.07 -6.24 3.39
CA TRP A 229 -12.93 -5.49 2.85
C TRP A 229 -12.75 -5.74 1.36
N ALA A 230 -12.48 -4.69 0.59
CA ALA A 230 -12.12 -4.85 -0.81
C ALA A 230 -10.79 -5.62 -0.93
N PHE A 231 -9.82 -5.31 -0.08
CA PHE A 231 -8.60 -6.09 0.07
C PHE A 231 -8.33 -6.40 1.54
N LYS A 232 -8.03 -7.67 1.82
CA LYS A 232 -7.65 -8.13 3.15
C LYS A 232 -6.38 -8.97 3.10
N SER A 233 -5.45 -8.67 3.99
CA SER A 233 -4.26 -9.46 4.25
C SER A 233 -4.09 -9.58 5.75
N VAL A 234 -4.52 -10.69 6.36
CA VAL A 234 -4.40 -10.89 7.82
C VAL A 234 -3.66 -12.20 8.07
N PRO A 235 -2.32 -12.23 7.96
CA PRO A 235 -1.57 -13.45 8.16
C PRO A 235 -1.76 -14.04 9.56
N ASP A 236 -1.47 -15.34 9.70
CA ASP A 236 -1.29 -15.96 11.01
C ASP A 236 -0.16 -15.25 11.78
N ALA A 237 -0.13 -15.44 13.10
CA ALA A 237 0.80 -14.85 14.06
C ALA A 237 2.29 -14.94 13.66
N THR A 238 2.64 -15.87 12.76
CA THR A 238 4.02 -16.16 12.31
C THR A 238 4.44 -15.40 11.04
N TYR A 239 3.49 -14.90 10.25
CA TYR A 239 3.76 -14.38 8.90
C TYR A 239 3.34 -12.92 8.73
N TYR A 240 3.84 -12.30 7.66
CA TYR A 240 3.53 -10.93 7.30
C TYR A 240 3.36 -10.77 5.78
N THR A 241 2.82 -9.63 5.35
CA THR A 241 2.49 -9.31 3.95
C THR A 241 3.74 -8.99 3.10
N ALA A 242 4.94 -8.94 3.70
CA ALA A 242 6.25 -8.54 3.17
C ALA A 242 6.30 -7.49 2.06
N ARG A 243 5.82 -7.79 0.84
CA ARG A 243 5.75 -6.86 -0.29
C ARG A 243 4.39 -6.90 -0.99
N LEU A 244 3.64 -5.80 -0.89
CA LEU A 244 2.41 -5.53 -1.63
C LEU A 244 2.58 -4.29 -2.51
N ARG A 245 2.22 -4.40 -3.79
CA ARG A 245 2.12 -3.25 -4.69
C ARG A 245 0.72 -3.16 -5.27
N MET A 246 0.15 -1.97 -5.19
CA MET A 246 -1.11 -1.61 -5.83
C MET A 246 -0.89 -0.42 -6.75
N THR A 247 -1.34 -0.52 -8.00
CA THR A 247 -1.15 0.53 -9.00
C THR A 247 -2.41 0.71 -9.83
N ASP A 248 -2.90 1.95 -9.99
CA ASP A 248 -4.14 2.24 -10.73
C ASP A 248 -5.37 1.48 -10.20
N VAL A 249 -5.44 1.28 -8.88
CA VAL A 249 -6.55 0.56 -8.24
C VAL A 249 -7.60 1.55 -7.76
N LEU A 250 -8.83 1.37 -8.27
CA LEU A 250 -10.01 2.05 -7.76
C LEU A 250 -10.68 1.17 -6.71
N PHE A 251 -10.84 1.68 -5.50
CA PHE A 251 -11.68 1.09 -4.48
C PHE A 251 -13.00 1.85 -4.47
N GLY A 252 -14.01 1.30 -5.15
CA GLY A 252 -15.35 1.87 -5.14
C GLY A 252 -16.09 1.57 -3.84
N GLN A 253 -17.30 2.12 -3.73
CA GLN A 253 -18.10 2.05 -2.51
C GLN A 253 -18.20 0.62 -2.00
N SER A 254 -17.66 0.32 -0.82
CA SER A 254 -17.94 -0.93 -0.10
C SER A 254 -19.33 -0.81 0.55
N TYR A 255 -20.15 -1.86 0.47
CA TYR A 255 -21.57 -1.77 0.85
C TYR A 255 -21.73 -1.56 2.37
N VAL A 256 -22.67 -0.68 2.73
CA VAL A 256 -23.04 -0.34 4.12
C VAL A 256 -24.43 -0.89 4.41
N GLY A 257 -24.51 -2.20 4.64
CA GLY A 257 -25.74 -2.86 5.01
C GLY A 257 -25.92 -2.96 6.52
N GLY A 258 -26.51 -1.94 7.14
CA GLY A 258 -26.95 -2.00 8.54
C GLY A 258 -25.81 -2.03 9.56
N ALA A 259 -26.07 -1.50 10.75
CA ALA A 259 -25.12 -1.54 11.86
C ALA A 259 -24.59 -2.98 12.06
N GLN A 260 -23.28 -3.16 12.19
CA GLN A 260 -22.69 -4.34 12.84
C GLN A 260 -23.12 -4.34 14.32
N GLY A 261 -24.40 -4.65 14.56
CA GLY A 261 -24.97 -4.91 15.86
C GLY A 261 -24.59 -6.33 16.27
N GLY A 262 -23.37 -6.47 16.77
CA GLY A 262 -22.84 -7.73 17.27
C GLY A 262 -21.46 -7.49 17.84
N SER A 263 -21.35 -7.62 19.16
CA SER A 263 -20.09 -7.56 19.88
C SER A 263 -19.12 -8.64 19.36
N GLY A 264 -18.24 -8.28 18.43
CA GLY A 264 -17.09 -9.09 17.99
C GLY A 264 -16.88 -9.17 16.47
N GLY A 265 -16.12 -8.23 15.91
CA GLY A 265 -15.47 -8.31 14.58
C GLY A 265 -16.39 -8.06 13.38
N SER A 266 -16.09 -7.25 12.38
CA SER A 266 -14.84 -6.63 11.93
C SER A 266 -15.28 -5.44 11.06
N GLY A 267 -14.87 -4.21 11.34
CA GLY A 267 -15.22 -3.07 10.49
C GLY A 267 -14.93 -3.30 9.01
N SER A 268 -15.62 -2.58 8.12
CA SER A 268 -15.46 -2.60 6.67
C SER A 268 -14.59 -1.44 6.17
N GLY A 269 -14.00 -1.61 4.99
CA GLY A 269 -13.16 -0.59 4.36
C GLY A 269 -12.49 -1.08 3.07
N ASP A 270 -11.56 -0.28 2.55
CA ASP A 270 -10.90 -0.56 1.27
C ASP A 270 -9.75 -1.57 1.45
N VAL A 271 -8.86 -1.32 2.40
CA VAL A 271 -7.65 -2.14 2.61
C VAL A 271 -7.42 -2.42 4.09
N LEU A 272 -7.40 -3.70 4.46
CA LEU A 272 -6.98 -4.17 5.77
C LEU A 272 -5.68 -4.97 5.67
N ILE A 273 -4.63 -4.45 6.30
CA ILE A 273 -3.39 -5.18 6.53
C ILE A 273 -3.29 -5.50 8.02
N GLY A 274 -3.36 -6.79 8.34
CA GLY A 274 -3.15 -7.36 9.67
C GLY A 274 -1.69 -7.71 9.90
N GLY A 275 -1.29 -7.72 11.18
CA GLY A 275 0.02 -8.16 11.64
C GLY A 275 -0.15 -9.30 12.63
N GLY A 276 0.59 -10.39 12.44
CA GLY A 276 0.73 -11.44 13.42
C GLY A 276 1.48 -10.97 14.68
N THR A 277 1.84 -11.85 15.60
CA THR A 277 2.79 -11.48 16.68
C THR A 277 4.25 -11.47 16.19
N ALA A 278 4.51 -11.85 14.94
CA ALA A 278 5.83 -11.94 14.35
C ALA A 278 6.45 -10.57 14.03
N THR A 279 7.73 -10.43 14.36
CA THR A 279 8.56 -9.29 13.99
C THR A 279 8.91 -9.36 12.50
N GLY A 280 8.16 -8.65 11.65
CA GLY A 280 8.39 -8.61 10.21
C GLY A 280 7.98 -7.29 9.57
N SER A 281 8.54 -6.99 8.40
CA SER A 281 8.33 -5.72 7.72
C SER A 281 7.32 -5.83 6.59
N ASN A 282 6.15 -5.20 6.77
CA ASN A 282 5.21 -4.96 5.68
C ASN A 282 5.67 -3.75 4.87
N ASN A 283 6.05 -3.96 3.60
CA ASN A 283 6.37 -2.91 2.66
C ASN A 283 5.24 -2.78 1.63
N LEU A 284 4.54 -1.65 1.69
CA LEU A 284 3.29 -1.42 0.96
C LEU A 284 3.45 -0.19 0.07
N TRP A 285 3.22 -0.36 -1.24
CA TRP A 285 3.27 0.72 -2.20
C TRP A 285 1.93 0.86 -2.92
N PHE A 286 1.32 2.02 -2.78
CA PHE A 286 0.12 2.44 -3.48
C PHE A 286 0.49 3.56 -4.45
N THR A 287 0.14 3.41 -5.72
CA THR A 287 0.46 4.40 -6.77
C THR A 287 -0.76 4.62 -7.64
N ARG A 288 -1.26 5.87 -7.74
CA ARG A 288 -2.48 6.17 -8.51
C ARG A 288 -3.70 5.36 -8.05
N CYS A 289 -3.80 5.11 -6.75
CA CYS A 289 -4.97 4.44 -6.16
C CYS A 289 -6.00 5.46 -5.65
N GLU A 290 -7.27 5.12 -5.77
CA GLU A 290 -8.41 5.92 -5.34
C GLU A 290 -9.20 5.16 -4.27
N PHE A 291 -9.36 5.74 -3.08
CA PHE A 291 -9.99 5.09 -1.92
C PHE A 291 -11.34 5.75 -1.62
N HIS A 292 -12.46 5.12 -2.00
CA HIS A 292 -13.82 5.71 -1.89
C HIS A 292 -14.77 4.93 -0.97
N GLY A 293 -14.38 3.77 -0.44
CA GLY A 293 -15.23 3.00 0.46
C GLY A 293 -15.37 3.68 1.82
N PRO A 294 -16.48 3.46 2.54
CA PRO A 294 -16.60 4.05 3.85
C PRO A 294 -15.85 3.17 4.86
N GLY A 295 -14.91 3.75 5.62
CA GLY A 295 -14.28 3.05 6.74
C GLY A 295 -15.24 2.88 7.90
N TYR A 296 -16.16 1.92 7.89
CA TYR A 296 -17.15 1.79 8.98
C TYR A 296 -16.81 0.63 9.91
N GLY A 297 -16.64 0.90 11.21
CA GLY A 297 -16.71 -0.13 12.25
C GLY A 297 -15.87 0.15 13.50
N THR A 298 -16.26 -0.48 14.61
CA THR A 298 -15.63 -0.37 15.92
C THR A 298 -14.68 -1.55 16.20
N PHE A 299 -13.51 -1.29 16.81
CA PHE A 299 -12.63 -2.34 17.34
C PHE A 299 -12.39 -2.19 18.85
N GLY A 300 -12.36 -3.34 19.55
CA GLY A 300 -12.01 -3.47 20.97
C GLY A 300 -13.03 -2.91 21.96
N PRO A 301 -12.82 -3.10 23.28
CA PRO A 301 -13.71 -2.62 24.35
C PRO A 301 -13.82 -1.09 24.47
N GLY A 302 -13.36 -0.32 23.47
CA GLY A 302 -13.37 1.15 23.42
C GLY A 302 -14.02 1.78 22.19
N GLY A 303 -14.51 1.02 21.21
CA GLY A 303 -15.33 1.58 20.12
C GLY A 303 -14.59 2.44 19.07
N ASN A 304 -13.32 2.15 18.77
CA ASN A 304 -12.51 2.98 17.87
C ASN A 304 -12.84 2.74 16.38
N LEU A 305 -12.95 3.84 15.61
CA LEU A 305 -13.30 3.84 14.17
C LEU A 305 -12.13 3.34 13.30
N LYS A 306 -12.39 2.37 12.41
CA LYS A 306 -11.46 1.99 11.32
C LYS A 306 -11.56 2.97 10.16
N GLY A 307 -10.44 3.23 9.49
CA GLY A 307 -10.41 4.03 8.28
C GLY A 307 -10.51 3.22 6.99
N ASN A 308 -10.56 3.89 5.83
CA ASN A 308 -10.49 3.28 4.50
C ASN A 308 -9.32 2.29 4.41
N VAL A 309 -8.15 2.72 4.89
CA VAL A 309 -6.96 1.89 5.00
C VAL A 309 -6.68 1.66 6.49
N HIS A 310 -6.64 0.40 6.90
CA HIS A 310 -6.28 0.01 8.25
C HIS A 310 -5.01 -0.82 8.26
N LEU A 311 -4.03 -0.38 9.06
CA LEU A 311 -2.72 -0.98 9.20
C LEU A 311 -2.49 -1.47 10.63
N ASN A 312 -2.42 -2.77 10.83
CA ASN A 312 -1.97 -3.35 12.09
C ASN A 312 -0.56 -3.90 11.89
N GLN A 313 0.43 -3.25 12.50
CA GLN A 313 1.87 -3.48 12.35
C GLN A 313 2.42 -3.31 10.91
N ALA A 314 2.96 -2.15 10.54
CA ALA A 314 3.50 -1.96 9.18
C ALA A 314 4.86 -1.25 9.14
N SER A 315 5.88 -1.82 8.49
CA SER A 315 7.19 -1.16 8.44
C SER A 315 7.18 0.05 7.50
N VAL A 316 6.89 -0.10 6.22
CA VAL A 316 6.96 1.01 5.27
C VAL A 316 5.70 1.07 4.42
N VAL A 317 5.03 2.21 4.44
CA VAL A 317 3.84 2.45 3.63
C VAL A 317 4.01 3.73 2.83
N VAL A 318 3.88 3.63 1.52
CA VAL A 318 4.03 4.76 0.60
C VAL A 318 2.79 4.88 -0.27
N PHE A 319 2.17 6.05 -0.22
CA PHE A 319 1.11 6.47 -1.13
C PHE A 319 1.70 7.51 -2.09
N SER A 320 1.52 7.34 -3.39
CA SER A 320 2.05 8.24 -4.41
C SER A 320 1.00 8.54 -5.47
N ASN A 321 0.64 9.81 -5.62
CA ASN A 321 -0.43 10.26 -6.52
C ASN A 321 -1.76 9.54 -6.23
N CYS A 322 -2.09 9.35 -4.95
CA CYS A 322 -3.30 8.67 -4.52
C CYS A 322 -4.35 9.68 -4.08
N SER A 323 -5.63 9.30 -4.18
CA SER A 323 -6.73 10.08 -3.62
C SER A 323 -7.53 9.25 -2.62
N ALA A 324 -8.12 9.92 -1.65
CA ALA A 324 -9.06 9.32 -0.72
C ALA A 324 -10.26 10.21 -0.48
N GLN A 325 -11.45 9.60 -0.53
CA GLN A 325 -12.69 10.23 -0.17
C GLN A 325 -13.17 9.64 1.16
N GLY A 326 -12.97 10.41 2.24
CA GLY A 326 -13.54 10.05 3.52
C GLY A 326 -15.06 10.18 3.48
N LYS A 327 -15.76 9.28 4.17
CA LYS A 327 -17.19 9.40 4.40
C LYS A 327 -17.45 9.44 5.90
N ASP A 328 -18.25 10.40 6.35
CA ASP A 328 -18.66 10.55 7.74
C ASP A 328 -17.46 10.74 8.70
N THR A 329 -17.45 10.13 9.89
CA THR A 329 -16.44 10.36 10.96
C THR A 329 -15.16 9.55 10.85
N SER A 330 -15.05 8.71 9.83
CA SER A 330 -13.99 7.73 9.77
C SER A 330 -12.71 8.32 9.18
N PRO A 331 -11.54 7.95 9.72
CA PRO A 331 -10.28 8.42 9.17
C PRO A 331 -10.02 7.81 7.78
N PHE A 332 -9.18 8.44 6.95
CA PHE A 332 -8.65 7.76 5.77
C PHE A 332 -7.75 6.60 6.20
N LEU A 333 -6.75 6.91 7.03
CA LEU A 333 -5.77 5.96 7.51
C LEU A 333 -5.96 5.70 8.99
N SER A 334 -5.97 4.44 9.38
CA SER A 334 -5.99 4.03 10.79
C SER A 334 -4.89 3.01 11.03
N MET A 335 -4.31 3.03 12.23
CA MET A 335 -3.27 2.09 12.59
C MET A 335 -3.38 1.56 14.01
N GLU A 336 -2.80 0.38 14.19
CA GLU A 336 -2.58 -0.26 15.49
C GLU A 336 -1.15 -0.84 15.53
N ASN A 337 -0.58 -0.91 16.74
CA ASN A 337 0.77 -1.41 16.99
C ASN A 337 1.86 -0.61 16.24
N TRP A 338 3.04 -1.19 16.04
CA TRP A 338 4.22 -0.48 15.53
C TRP A 338 4.16 -0.28 14.01
N CYS A 339 4.26 0.96 13.56
CA CYS A 339 4.57 1.33 12.19
C CYS A 339 5.92 2.06 12.08
N THR A 340 6.78 1.77 11.11
CA THR A 340 8.09 2.47 11.02
C THR A 340 7.95 3.77 10.24
N MET A 341 7.34 3.73 9.05
CA MET A 341 7.28 4.88 8.17
C MET A 341 5.99 4.89 7.35
N ILE A 342 5.35 6.05 7.29
CA ILE A 342 4.27 6.34 6.35
C ILE A 342 4.61 7.59 5.55
N GLN A 343 4.52 7.49 4.22
CA GLN A 343 4.76 8.58 3.30
C GLN A 343 3.55 8.83 2.41
N LEU A 344 3.10 10.08 2.38
CA LEU A 344 2.10 10.59 1.44
C LEU A 344 2.81 11.54 0.47
N ARG A 345 2.75 11.26 -0.83
CA ARG A 345 3.33 12.08 -1.90
C ARG A 345 2.25 12.35 -2.95
N ASP A 346 2.04 13.60 -3.31
CA ASP A 346 0.96 14.01 -4.23
C ASP A 346 -0.38 13.38 -3.81
N PHE A 347 -0.67 13.40 -2.49
CA PHE A 347 -1.85 12.76 -1.93
C PHE A 347 -2.99 13.76 -1.85
N TYR A 348 -4.16 13.38 -2.36
CA TYR A 348 -5.36 14.18 -2.30
C TYR A 348 -6.38 13.55 -1.35
N SER A 349 -6.90 14.33 -0.40
CA SER A 349 -7.99 13.88 0.45
C SER A 349 -9.07 14.93 0.57
N GLU A 350 -10.32 14.52 0.32
CA GLU A 350 -11.50 15.31 0.66
C GLU A 350 -12.53 14.43 1.37
N ASN A 351 -13.23 14.97 2.35
CA ASN A 351 -14.32 14.28 3.02
C ASN A 351 -15.63 15.00 2.73
N LEU A 352 -16.57 14.32 2.08
CA LEU A 352 -17.91 14.84 1.78
C LEU A 352 -18.81 14.62 3.00
N ASN A 353 -19.31 15.71 3.57
CA ASN A 353 -20.08 15.65 4.81
C ASN A 353 -21.52 15.16 4.57
N VAL A 354 -21.99 14.27 5.46
CA VAL A 354 -23.42 14.08 5.76
C VAL A 354 -23.67 14.87 7.04
N THR A 355 -24.64 15.79 7.01
CA THR A 355 -24.92 16.77 8.06
C THR A 355 -24.96 16.17 9.48
N GLY A 356 -24.15 16.71 10.41
CA GLY A 356 -24.34 16.51 11.86
C GLY A 356 -23.34 15.61 12.61
N VAL A 357 -22.18 15.28 12.04
CA VAL A 357 -21.19 14.41 12.72
C VAL A 357 -19.82 15.08 12.96
N THR A 358 -19.18 14.72 14.08
CA THR A 358 -17.98 15.35 14.64
C THR A 358 -16.71 14.54 14.38
N ALA A 359 -15.61 15.23 14.06
CA ALA A 359 -14.20 14.79 14.01
C ALA A 359 -13.70 14.09 12.73
N TYR A 360 -12.83 14.79 12.00
CA TYR A 360 -11.95 14.23 10.98
C TYR A 360 -10.60 13.85 11.58
N ARG A 361 -10.04 12.73 11.14
CA ARG A 361 -8.66 12.34 11.48
C ARG A 361 -8.02 11.75 10.23
N ILE A 362 -6.93 12.32 9.73
CA ILE A 362 -6.19 11.71 8.62
C ILE A 362 -5.52 10.42 9.10
N ILE A 363 -5.12 10.38 10.37
CA ILE A 363 -4.58 9.21 11.05
C ILE A 363 -5.28 9.04 12.39
N TYR A 364 -5.76 7.83 12.69
CA TYR A 364 -6.10 7.41 14.06
C TYR A 364 -5.12 6.35 14.55
N ASP A 365 -4.61 6.54 15.76
CA ASP A 365 -3.71 5.61 16.44
C ASP A 365 -4.34 5.18 17.78
N SER A 366 -4.37 3.86 18.00
CA SER A 366 -4.78 3.30 19.28
C SER A 366 -3.71 3.58 20.35
N ALA A 367 -4.09 3.54 21.64
CA ALA A 367 -3.22 3.93 22.75
C ALA A 367 -1.88 3.16 22.83
N SER A 368 -1.73 2.04 22.13
CA SER A 368 -0.55 1.17 22.10
C SER A 368 0.32 1.29 20.84
N GLY A 369 -0.05 2.10 19.85
CA GLY A 369 0.70 2.21 18.59
C GLY A 369 1.90 3.16 18.64
N ALA A 370 2.93 2.82 17.86
CA ALA A 370 4.13 3.64 17.68
C ALA A 370 4.28 3.92 16.18
N LEU A 371 4.50 5.18 15.79
CA LEU A 371 4.92 5.51 14.44
C LEU A 371 6.15 6.41 14.53
N ASP A 372 7.23 5.99 13.88
CA ASP A 372 8.54 6.64 13.97
C ASP A 372 8.64 7.82 12.99
N HIS A 373 8.31 7.60 11.71
CA HIS A 373 8.35 8.63 10.67
C HIS A 373 7.02 8.79 9.94
N PHE A 374 6.49 10.02 9.92
CA PHE A 374 5.37 10.39 9.05
C PHE A 374 5.77 11.56 8.15
N THR A 375 5.64 11.39 6.83
CA THR A 375 5.98 12.43 5.87
C THR A 375 4.82 12.67 4.90
N VAL A 376 4.47 13.93 4.72
CA VAL A 376 3.53 14.39 3.71
C VAL A 376 4.27 15.38 2.82
N SER A 377 4.28 15.13 1.51
CA SER A 377 5.13 15.87 0.58
C SER A 377 4.49 16.08 -0.79
N ALA A 378 5.18 16.85 -1.64
CA ALA A 378 4.91 16.97 -3.07
C ALA A 378 3.45 17.36 -3.38
N GLY A 379 3.06 18.60 -3.11
CA GLY A 379 1.75 19.13 -3.53
C GLY A 379 0.54 18.40 -2.93
N SER A 380 0.69 17.73 -1.79
CA SER A 380 -0.43 17.01 -1.17
C SER A 380 -1.50 18.00 -0.68
N HIS A 381 -2.77 17.61 -0.82
CA HIS A 381 -3.94 18.42 -0.47
C HIS A 381 -4.86 17.66 0.50
N PHE A 382 -5.27 18.33 1.58
CA PHE A 382 -6.24 17.79 2.54
C PHE A 382 -7.36 18.81 2.77
N GLY A 383 -8.60 18.44 2.41
CA GLY A 383 -9.80 19.26 2.53
C GLY A 383 -10.85 18.63 3.46
N SER A 384 -11.61 19.48 4.15
CA SER A 384 -12.65 19.05 5.09
C SER A 384 -13.80 20.05 5.21
N ASP A 385 -15.04 19.55 5.38
CA ASP A 385 -16.31 20.29 5.42
C ASP A 385 -16.99 20.30 6.81
N ALA A 386 -16.27 20.09 7.92
CA ALA A 386 -16.86 19.99 9.27
C ALA A 386 -16.40 21.04 10.27
N THR A 387 -17.23 21.16 11.29
CA THR A 387 -17.26 22.17 12.35
C THR A 387 -16.34 21.87 13.54
N TYR A 388 -15.76 20.66 13.67
CA TYR A 388 -15.05 20.25 14.90
C TYR A 388 -13.93 19.21 14.69
N GLY A 389 -12.67 19.54 15.05
CA GLY A 389 -11.58 18.58 15.31
C GLY A 389 -10.26 18.80 14.53
N ALA A 390 -9.14 18.30 15.06
CA ALA A 390 -7.82 18.39 14.42
C ALA A 390 -7.67 17.41 13.25
N ARG A 391 -7.23 17.89 12.08
CA ARG A 391 -7.09 17.11 10.83
C ARG A 391 -6.01 16.04 10.93
N PHE A 392 -4.92 16.34 11.62
CA PHE A 392 -3.91 15.36 12.02
C PHE A 392 -3.94 15.19 13.54
N PHE A 393 -4.14 13.96 14.01
CA PHE A 393 -4.30 13.65 15.42
C PHE A 393 -3.53 12.38 15.78
N LYS A 394 -2.74 12.42 16.85
CA LYS A 394 -2.14 11.21 17.45
C LYS A 394 -2.45 11.11 18.94
N THR A 395 -3.10 10.02 19.33
CA THR A 395 -3.28 9.55 20.71
C THR A 395 -2.36 8.37 21.01
N GLY A 396 -1.05 8.59 20.99
CA GLY A 396 -0.08 7.58 21.44
C GLY A 396 0.32 7.80 22.90
N GLY A 397 0.65 6.73 23.62
CA GLY A 397 1.15 6.79 25.00
C GLY A 397 2.36 7.72 25.17
N THR A 398 2.58 8.18 26.41
CA THR A 398 3.54 9.24 26.79
C THR A 398 5.01 8.96 26.46
N ASN A 399 5.36 7.76 25.98
CA ASN A 399 6.75 7.31 25.85
C ASN A 399 7.24 7.18 24.39
N ASN A 400 6.38 7.34 23.38
CA ASN A 400 6.77 7.22 21.97
C ASN A 400 6.92 8.59 21.30
N VAL A 401 8.10 8.85 20.74
CA VAL A 401 8.43 10.03 19.93
C VAL A 401 8.20 9.72 18.45
N MET A 402 7.64 10.68 17.71
CA MET A 402 7.43 10.62 16.27
C MET A 402 8.09 11.81 15.61
N ASN A 403 8.68 11.58 14.43
CA ASN A 403 9.12 12.61 13.50
C ASN A 403 8.02 12.84 12.45
N VAL A 404 7.41 14.01 12.49
CA VAL A 404 6.39 14.46 11.53
C VAL A 404 6.98 15.52 10.62
N ARG A 405 6.94 15.29 9.30
CA ARG A 405 7.40 16.26 8.30
C ARG A 405 6.29 16.56 7.29
N PHE A 406 6.00 17.83 7.11
CA PHE A 406 5.16 18.35 6.03
C PHE A 406 6.03 19.20 5.11
N GLU A 407 6.00 18.92 3.81
CA GLU A 407 6.79 19.63 2.80
C GLU A 407 5.97 19.93 1.55
N ASN A 408 5.79 21.19 1.17
CA ASN A 408 4.96 21.56 0.00
C ASN A 408 3.51 21.03 0.12
N VAL A 409 2.87 21.25 1.28
CA VAL A 409 1.53 20.71 1.59
C VAL A 409 0.51 21.85 1.70
N SER A 410 -0.69 21.62 1.17
CA SER A 410 -1.83 22.51 1.34
C SER A 410 -2.90 21.88 2.23
N LEU A 411 -3.31 22.62 3.27
CA LEU A 411 -4.38 22.23 4.17
C LEU A 411 -5.57 23.19 3.99
N ARG A 412 -6.72 22.69 3.51
CA ARG A 412 -7.93 23.47 3.22
C ARG A 412 -9.05 23.27 4.25
N VAL A 413 -9.57 24.37 4.80
CA VAL A 413 -10.63 24.39 5.81
C VAL A 413 -11.90 25.00 5.22
N ASN A 414 -13.02 24.29 5.28
CA ASN A 414 -14.33 24.82 4.94
C ASN A 414 -15.21 24.76 6.21
N GLU A 415 -15.04 25.75 7.09
CA GLU A 415 -15.81 25.86 8.34
C GLU A 415 -16.98 26.82 8.16
N ALA A 416 -18.11 26.56 8.84
CA ALA A 416 -19.20 27.53 9.02
C ALA A 416 -19.10 28.31 10.35
N THR A 417 -18.35 27.77 11.33
CA THR A 417 -18.10 28.40 12.65
C THR A 417 -16.82 27.81 13.24
N VAL A 418 -15.75 28.63 13.37
CA VAL A 418 -14.46 28.19 13.94
C VAL A 418 -14.63 27.91 15.44
N THR A 419 -14.69 26.64 15.84
CA THR A 419 -14.65 26.25 17.27
C THR A 419 -13.54 25.24 17.60
N ALA A 420 -12.86 24.69 16.59
CA ALA A 420 -11.64 23.90 16.77
C ALA A 420 -10.40 24.77 16.48
N THR A 421 -9.39 24.74 17.35
CA THR A 421 -8.24 25.66 17.27
C THR A 421 -7.00 25.08 16.58
N ASP A 422 -6.94 23.76 16.37
CA ASP A 422 -5.72 23.07 15.99
C ASP A 422 -5.89 22.25 14.71
N GLU A 423 -5.02 22.46 13.72
CA GLU A 423 -5.03 21.71 12.46
C GLU A 423 -4.14 20.48 12.50
N ILE A 424 -3.07 20.57 13.30
CA ILE A 424 -2.14 19.51 13.63
C ILE A 424 -2.11 19.44 15.16
N SER A 425 -2.52 18.30 15.72
CA SER A 425 -2.53 18.05 17.15
C SER A 425 -1.72 16.80 17.47
N LEU A 426 -0.74 16.94 18.36
CA LEU A 426 0.21 15.89 18.73
C LEU A 426 0.16 15.65 20.24
N GLY A 427 -0.04 14.40 20.63
CA GLY A 427 -0.29 14.02 22.03
C GLY A 427 0.94 13.95 22.95
N ASN A 428 2.15 14.17 22.45
CA ASN A 428 3.39 14.09 23.24
C ASN A 428 4.34 15.26 22.94
N ALA A 429 4.83 15.93 24.00
CA ALA A 429 5.77 17.05 23.89
C ALA A 429 7.14 16.68 23.31
N GLY A 430 7.49 15.38 23.27
CA GLY A 430 8.70 14.90 22.61
C GLY A 430 8.60 14.75 21.09
N HIS A 431 7.42 14.91 20.48
CA HIS A 431 7.25 14.81 19.03
C HIS A 431 8.01 15.93 18.30
N GLN A 432 8.69 15.57 17.21
CA GLN A 432 9.34 16.53 16.34
C GLN A 432 8.43 16.85 15.16
N VAL A 433 8.22 18.14 14.89
CA VAL A 433 7.44 18.61 13.75
C VAL A 433 8.28 19.53 12.90
N SER A 434 8.40 19.20 11.62
CA SER A 434 9.00 20.05 10.60
C SER A 434 7.93 20.47 9.61
N LEU A 435 7.76 21.78 9.42
CA LEU A 435 6.85 22.37 8.44
C LEU A 435 7.68 23.17 7.43
N ASP A 436 7.72 22.72 6.18
CA ASP A 436 8.40 23.39 5.07
C ASP A 436 7.41 23.69 3.94
N ASN A 437 7.29 24.96 3.55
CA ASN A 437 6.33 25.42 2.54
C ASN A 437 4.90 24.86 2.73
N VAL A 438 4.36 24.97 3.94
CA VAL A 438 3.00 24.51 4.27
C VAL A 438 2.03 25.69 4.19
N THR A 439 0.98 25.56 3.37
CA THR A 439 -0.09 26.56 3.26
C THR A 439 -1.37 26.10 3.92
N VAL A 440 -1.92 26.94 4.78
CA VAL A 440 -3.23 26.75 5.40
C VAL A 440 -4.22 27.76 4.83
N TYR A 441 -5.32 27.29 4.25
CA TYR A 441 -6.32 28.12 3.59
C TYR A 441 -7.73 27.87 4.14
N SER A 442 -8.41 28.93 4.58
CA SER A 442 -9.83 28.92 4.93
C SER A 442 -10.67 29.44 3.76
N VAL A 443 -11.67 28.67 3.36
CA VAL A 443 -12.50 28.97 2.16
C VAL A 443 -13.55 30.05 2.45
N GLN A 444 -14.01 30.18 3.71
CA GLN A 444 -15.16 31.03 4.03
C GLN A 444 -14.79 32.50 4.30
N ASP A 445 -13.60 32.77 4.85
CA ASP A 445 -13.08 34.13 5.11
C ASP A 445 -11.99 34.56 4.10
N GLY A 446 -11.65 33.72 3.13
CA GLY A 446 -10.58 33.95 2.15
C GLY A 446 -9.19 34.13 2.77
N SER A 447 -9.03 33.82 4.05
CA SER A 447 -7.82 34.13 4.81
C SER A 447 -6.81 32.98 4.75
N ARG A 448 -5.55 33.33 4.53
CA ARG A 448 -4.40 32.43 4.73
C ARG A 448 -4.01 32.49 6.20
N ARG A 449 -3.92 31.33 6.86
CA ARG A 449 -3.54 31.23 8.28
C ARG A 449 -2.12 30.67 8.38
N ALA A 450 -1.40 31.02 9.45
CA ALA A 450 -0.14 30.36 9.77
C ALA A 450 -0.44 28.98 10.38
N ALA A 451 0.30 27.95 9.97
CA ALA A 451 0.20 26.63 10.59
C ALA A 451 0.62 26.74 12.07
N ARG A 452 -0.32 26.56 12.99
CA ARG A 452 -0.08 26.57 14.43
C ARG A 452 0.10 25.13 14.90
N VAL A 453 1.29 24.80 15.41
CA VAL A 453 1.52 23.55 16.16
C VAL A 453 1.18 23.83 17.62
N THR A 454 0.09 23.27 18.14
CA THR A 454 -0.26 23.41 19.55
C THR A 454 0.21 22.16 20.29
N GLY A 455 1.26 22.30 21.12
CA GLY A 455 1.78 21.19 21.93
C GLY A 455 2.60 21.69 23.12
N GLY A 456 2.20 21.30 24.33
CA GLY A 456 2.93 21.51 25.58
C GLY A 456 2.66 22.86 26.27
N GLY A 457 2.30 22.82 27.55
CA GLY A 457 2.34 24.02 28.39
C GLY A 457 3.75 24.63 28.42
N LEU A 458 3.85 25.92 28.74
CA LEU A 458 5.12 26.65 28.83
C LEU A 458 6.16 25.87 29.66
N GLN A 459 7.20 25.37 29.01
CA GLN A 459 8.19 24.48 29.64
C GLN A 459 9.03 25.24 30.66
N THR A 460 9.39 24.60 31.78
CA THR A 460 10.29 25.17 32.79
C THR A 460 11.62 24.43 32.75
N VAL A 461 12.72 25.17 32.54
CA VAL A 461 14.10 24.66 32.48
C VAL A 461 14.86 25.13 33.71
N ALA A 462 15.63 24.24 34.33
CA ALA A 462 16.53 24.62 35.41
C ALA A 462 17.76 25.36 34.86
N SER A 463 18.12 26.46 35.50
CA SER A 463 19.29 27.28 35.18
C SER A 463 20.59 26.48 35.33
N ALA A 464 21.50 26.66 34.38
CA ALA A 464 22.84 26.08 34.40
C ALA A 464 23.83 27.04 33.71
N SER A 465 25.13 26.86 33.93
CA SER A 465 26.17 27.66 33.26
C SER A 465 26.03 27.62 31.74
N THR A 466 25.63 26.48 31.18
CA THR A 466 25.14 26.37 29.81
C THR A 466 23.67 25.94 29.88
N LEU A 467 22.75 26.84 29.55
CA LEU A 467 21.33 26.57 29.53
C LEU A 467 21.00 25.69 28.31
N THR A 468 20.46 24.51 28.58
CA THR A 468 19.92 23.62 27.55
C THR A 468 18.47 23.98 27.30
N LEU A 469 18.16 24.48 26.10
CA LEU A 469 16.78 24.78 25.71
C LEU A 469 15.97 23.48 25.58
N PRO A 470 14.65 23.47 25.89
CA PRO A 470 13.84 22.26 25.87
C PRO A 470 13.69 21.69 24.45
N ASN A 471 13.66 22.56 23.44
CA ASN A 471 13.92 22.26 22.03
C ASN A 471 14.20 23.59 21.30
N SER A 472 14.85 23.55 20.13
CA SER A 472 15.23 24.75 19.36
C SER A 472 14.06 25.49 18.70
N LEU A 473 12.83 24.97 18.80
CA LEU A 473 11.63 25.50 18.14
C LEU A 473 10.62 26.11 19.12
N VAL A 474 10.88 26.06 20.42
CA VAL A 474 10.04 26.70 21.44
C VAL A 474 10.49 28.16 21.58
N PRO A 475 9.66 29.13 21.16
CA PRO A 475 10.05 30.54 21.22
C PRO A 475 10.01 31.10 22.64
N ILE A 476 9.43 30.39 23.62
CA ILE A 476 9.27 30.88 25.01
C ILE A 476 9.39 29.74 26.03
N CYS A 477 10.25 29.89 27.04
CA CYS A 477 10.30 28.96 28.20
C CYS A 477 10.50 29.69 29.53
N LYS A 478 10.07 29.05 30.63
CA LYS A 478 10.40 29.48 31.99
C LYS A 478 11.78 28.99 32.40
N VAL A 479 12.49 29.79 33.17
CA VAL A 479 13.78 29.45 33.77
C VAL A 479 13.64 29.48 35.29
N SER A 480 13.97 28.36 35.93
CA SER A 480 13.98 28.21 37.39
C SER A 480 15.40 27.95 37.92
N GLY A 481 15.63 28.15 39.22
CA GLY A 481 16.95 28.00 39.83
C GLY A 481 17.74 29.31 39.90
N THR A 482 19.00 29.22 40.33
CA THR A 482 19.83 30.37 40.71
C THR A 482 21.21 30.38 40.06
N THR A 483 21.51 29.42 39.20
CA THR A 483 22.84 29.29 38.57
C THR A 483 22.99 30.34 37.47
N THR A 484 24.07 31.13 37.49
CA THR A 484 24.38 32.09 36.42
C THR A 484 24.42 31.40 35.06
N ILE A 485 23.75 31.99 34.07
CA ILE A 485 23.73 31.49 32.69
C ILE A 485 24.82 32.21 31.90
N ASN A 486 25.86 31.46 31.53
CA ASN A 486 26.99 31.95 30.75
C ASN A 486 26.89 31.57 29.27
N SER A 487 26.09 30.57 28.93
CA SER A 487 25.93 30.11 27.55
C SER A 487 24.54 29.53 27.35
N ILE A 488 24.07 29.54 26.11
CA ILE A 488 22.88 28.82 25.68
C ILE A 488 23.32 27.91 24.55
N GLY A 489 22.82 26.67 24.51
CA GLY A 489 23.11 25.76 23.39
C GLY A 489 22.90 26.47 22.04
N VAL A 490 23.87 26.36 21.13
CA VAL A 490 23.77 26.97 19.80
C VAL A 490 22.68 26.28 18.97
N THR A 491 21.93 27.05 18.20
CA THR A 491 20.88 26.57 17.29
C THR A 491 21.08 27.18 15.89
N PHE A 492 20.04 27.29 15.07
CA PHE A 492 20.17 27.80 13.70
C PHE A 492 20.29 29.33 13.67
N PRO A 493 21.05 29.91 12.72
CA PRO A 493 21.02 31.35 12.48
C PRO A 493 19.59 31.83 12.21
N GLY A 494 19.14 32.84 12.98
CA GLY A 494 17.79 33.41 12.90
C GLY A 494 16.83 32.96 14.00
N ASP A 495 17.18 31.93 14.80
CA ASP A 495 16.35 31.46 15.91
C ASP A 495 16.20 32.56 16.98
N ARG A 496 15.03 32.60 17.62
CA ARG A 496 14.73 33.52 18.74
C ARG A 496 14.14 32.76 19.92
N VAL A 497 14.56 33.16 21.12
CA VAL A 497 14.02 32.61 22.37
C VAL A 497 13.71 33.72 23.36
N THR A 498 12.55 33.64 24.00
CA THR A 498 12.16 34.47 25.15
C THR A 498 12.23 33.62 26.42
N LEU A 499 13.12 33.99 27.34
CA LEU A 499 13.24 33.37 28.65
C LEU A 499 12.39 34.17 29.65
N ILE A 500 11.59 33.49 30.47
CA ILE A 500 10.82 34.09 31.57
C ILE A 500 11.34 33.53 32.88
N PHE A 501 11.86 34.37 33.77
CA PHE A 501 12.51 33.93 34.99
C PHE A 501 11.49 33.76 36.11
N THR A 502 11.64 32.70 36.90
CA THR A 502 10.77 32.45 38.07
C THR A 502 11.34 33.04 39.36
N GLY A 503 12.46 33.77 39.30
CA GLY A 503 13.18 34.26 40.47
C GLY A 503 14.53 34.91 40.14
N ALA A 504 15.32 35.15 41.18
CA ALA A 504 16.59 35.86 41.06
C ALA A 504 17.70 35.00 40.40
N LEU A 505 18.30 35.53 39.34
CA LEU A 505 19.36 34.91 38.56
C LEU A 505 20.15 35.98 37.79
N THR A 506 21.35 35.65 37.32
CA THR A 506 22.14 36.49 36.42
C THR A 506 22.36 35.80 35.08
N VAL A 507 22.03 36.47 33.99
CA VAL A 507 22.51 36.13 32.64
C VAL A 507 23.75 36.99 32.38
N SER A 508 24.90 36.36 32.18
CA SER A 508 26.18 37.08 32.10
C SER A 508 26.33 37.86 30.80
N ASP A 509 27.02 38.98 30.85
CA ASP A 509 27.56 39.68 29.69
C ASP A 509 29.01 39.23 29.41
N GLY A 510 29.21 38.45 28.34
CA GLY A 510 30.56 38.19 27.82
C GLY A 510 31.29 36.98 28.40
N ALA A 511 30.66 36.18 29.27
CA ALA A 511 31.04 34.78 29.40
C ALA A 511 30.35 33.96 28.31
N GLY A 512 31.06 33.02 27.68
CA GLY A 512 30.49 32.11 26.68
C GLY A 512 29.92 32.77 25.42
N ASN A 513 28.75 32.31 24.97
CA ASN A 513 28.15 32.69 23.68
C ASN A 513 26.95 33.64 23.79
N ILE A 514 26.77 34.35 24.90
CA ILE A 514 25.69 35.33 25.08
C ILE A 514 26.28 36.76 24.99
N LYS A 515 25.71 37.58 24.11
CA LYS A 515 26.13 38.97 23.86
C LYS A 515 25.05 39.93 24.35
N LEU A 516 25.25 40.41 25.58
CA LEU A 516 24.43 41.45 26.21
C LEU A 516 25.23 42.75 26.30
N ALA A 517 24.54 43.90 26.30
CA ALA A 517 25.19 45.18 26.58
C ALA A 517 25.66 45.28 28.04
N THR A 518 24.88 44.69 28.95
CA THR A 518 25.16 44.56 30.38
C THR A 518 24.55 43.27 30.90
N ALA A 519 25.14 42.68 31.95
CA ALA A 519 24.60 41.51 32.63
C ALA A 519 23.14 41.73 33.02
N TYR A 520 22.30 40.73 32.81
CA TYR A 520 20.88 40.82 33.14
C TYR A 520 20.60 40.12 34.47
N ASN A 521 20.30 40.91 35.50
CA ASN A 521 19.87 40.41 36.80
C ASN A 521 18.34 40.36 36.83
N THR A 522 17.80 39.18 37.07
CA THR A 522 16.39 38.88 36.92
C THR A 522 15.68 38.84 38.27
N SER A 523 14.38 39.02 38.26
CA SER A 523 13.45 38.72 39.35
C SER A 523 12.32 37.82 38.84
N SER A 524 11.29 37.58 39.64
CA SER A 524 10.12 36.85 39.15
C SER A 524 9.46 37.64 38.01
N ASP A 525 9.10 36.93 36.94
CA ASP A 525 8.38 37.44 35.77
C ASP A 525 9.20 38.38 34.87
N ASP A 526 10.48 38.56 35.18
CA ASP A 526 11.41 39.18 34.26
C ASP A 526 11.63 38.31 33.02
N SER A 527 11.96 38.95 31.90
CA SER A 527 12.11 38.28 30.61
C SER A 527 13.17 38.90 29.72
N ILE A 528 13.82 38.07 28.91
CA ILE A 528 14.77 38.50 27.88
C ILE A 528 14.52 37.73 26.59
N THR A 529 14.55 38.43 25.46
CA THR A 529 14.50 37.84 24.13
C THR A 529 15.87 37.95 23.47
N LEU A 530 16.39 36.81 23.03
CA LEU A 530 17.68 36.66 22.38
C LEU A 530 17.51 36.10 20.96
N ALA A 531 18.41 36.44 20.04
CA ALA A 531 18.47 35.93 18.67
C ALA A 531 19.83 35.25 18.39
N CYS A 532 19.82 34.07 17.76
CA CYS A 532 21.02 33.31 17.44
C CYS A 532 21.54 33.63 16.02
N ASP A 533 22.86 33.75 15.84
CA ASP A 533 23.51 33.87 14.51
C ASP A 533 24.11 32.53 14.01
N GLY A 534 23.86 31.43 14.73
CA GLY A 534 24.46 30.12 14.51
C GLY A 534 25.72 29.84 15.35
N THR A 535 26.22 30.83 16.08
CA THR A 535 27.37 30.70 16.99
C THR A 535 27.11 31.38 18.34
N ASP A 536 26.60 32.61 18.31
CA ASP A 536 26.34 33.47 19.44
C ASP A 536 24.85 33.86 19.54
N TRP A 537 24.43 34.24 20.74
CA TRP A 537 23.09 34.74 21.08
C TRP A 537 23.15 36.23 21.42
N TYR A 538 22.44 37.06 20.66
CA TYR A 538 22.41 38.50 20.82
C TYR A 538 21.10 38.96 21.43
N GLU A 539 21.16 39.95 22.30
CA GLU A 539 19.94 40.56 22.83
C GLU A 539 19.12 41.29 21.77
N VAL A 540 17.81 41.05 21.81
CA VAL A 540 16.81 41.79 21.05
C VAL A 540 16.06 42.77 21.95
N CYS A 541 15.60 42.29 23.11
CA CYS A 541 14.93 43.10 24.13
C CYS A 541 14.90 42.37 25.48
N ARG A 542 14.68 43.12 26.58
CA ARG A 542 14.50 42.59 27.93
C ARG A 542 13.43 43.39 28.70
N SER A 543 12.87 42.82 29.78
CA SER A 543 12.00 43.55 30.72
C SER A 543 12.81 44.28 31.78
N GLY A 544 12.28 45.39 32.28
CA GLY A 544 12.97 46.29 33.22
C GLY A 544 13.67 47.47 32.52
N ALA A 545 13.91 48.55 33.26
CA ALA A 545 14.54 49.76 32.71
C ALA A 545 16.05 49.53 32.46
N VAL A 546 16.48 49.88 31.24
CA VAL A 546 17.89 49.92 30.80
C VAL A 546 18.67 50.96 31.59
#